data_AF-A0AAD9KZQ5-F1
#
_entry.id   AF-A0AAD9KZQ5-F1
#
_cell.length_a   1.000
_cell.length_b   1.000
_cell.length_c   1.000
_cell.angle_alpha   90.00
_cell.angle_beta   90.00
_cell.angle_gamma   90.00
#
_symmetry.space_group_name_H-M   'P 1'
#
loop_
_entity.id
_entity.type
_entity.pdbx_description
1 polymer ?
#
loop_
_entity_poly.entity_id
_entity_poly.type
_entity_poly.pdbx_seq_one_letter_code
_entity_poly.pdbx_strand_id
1 'polypeptide(L)'
;MQRSPFWMTNTASEILGKHRPLKKPWVTADLLDLCDKRRELKKKDAEGVRQYRAANQEIKKGMQKAKINCIEEQCQDIKDSMKKNNSKKTYQLVKDLTSTKQGRTTTIQDKDGKCLTEEQDILKRWSEYCSELYNYRATGDPEVLNVPPATDNANYPIRREEVEAAVKSLKKGKSVGADNVPAELVQAGGEAMISALLTIYNKIWQIAHAVDPISHHHPPKERQPTAMPELSYHQPHHTPEQSYAENLAEPTKAASGKDHR
;
A
#
# COMPACT_ATOMS: atom_id res chain seq x y z
N MET A 1 -1.52 -23.98 23.20
CA MET A 1 -0.63 -24.21 22.04
C MET A 1 0.35 -25.33 22.43
N GLN A 2 0.01 -26.58 22.09
CA GLN A 2 0.80 -27.77 22.45
C GLN A 2 2.12 -27.76 21.66
N ARG A 3 3.27 -27.83 22.34
CA ARG A 3 4.57 -27.94 21.67
C ARG A 3 4.74 -29.36 21.14
N SER A 4 5.13 -29.50 19.88
CA SER A 4 5.33 -30.80 19.25
C SER A 4 6.42 -31.60 20.00
N PRO A 5 6.22 -32.92 20.23
CA PRO A 5 7.18 -33.79 20.92
C PRO A 5 8.60 -33.74 20.32
N PHE A 6 9.60 -33.65 21.19
CA PHE A 6 11.02 -33.48 20.83
C PHE A 6 11.55 -34.54 19.85
N TRP A 7 11.12 -35.80 20.01
CA TRP A 7 11.55 -36.90 19.13
C TRP A 7 11.03 -36.72 17.69
N MET A 8 9.81 -36.20 17.49
CA MET A 8 9.28 -35.92 16.16
C MET A 8 10.12 -34.87 15.44
N THR A 9 10.55 -33.82 16.15
CA THR A 9 11.43 -32.80 15.55
C THR A 9 12.83 -33.33 15.23
N ASN A 10 13.32 -34.31 16.00
CA ASN A 10 14.64 -34.92 15.77
C ASN A 10 14.61 -35.88 14.58
N THR A 11 13.63 -36.79 14.54
CA THR A 11 13.42 -37.72 13.42
C THR A 11 13.10 -36.97 12.13
N ALA A 12 12.29 -35.91 12.18
CA ALA A 12 12.04 -35.05 11.02
C ALA A 12 13.31 -34.33 10.55
N SER A 13 14.16 -33.85 11.47
CA SER A 13 15.44 -33.22 11.11
C SER A 13 16.45 -34.21 10.52
N GLU A 14 16.37 -35.49 10.88
CA GLU A 14 17.26 -36.55 10.40
C GLU A 14 16.84 -37.06 9.01
N ILE A 15 15.53 -37.19 8.77
CA ILE A 15 14.98 -37.66 7.48
C ILE A 15 14.89 -36.53 6.45
N LEU A 16 14.43 -35.34 6.84
CA LEU A 16 14.18 -34.22 5.91
C LEU A 16 15.34 -33.21 5.84
N GLY A 17 16.29 -33.28 6.78
CA GLY A 17 17.33 -32.28 6.93
C GLY A 17 16.82 -30.93 7.46
N LYS A 18 17.75 -30.05 7.84
CA LYS A 18 17.42 -28.67 8.22
C LYS A 18 17.38 -27.79 6.98
N HIS A 19 16.19 -27.61 6.40
CA HIS A 19 16.02 -26.67 5.30
C HIS A 19 16.28 -25.23 5.77
N ARG A 20 17.35 -24.61 5.25
CA ARG A 20 17.70 -23.22 5.54
C ARG A 20 17.31 -22.33 4.37
N PRO A 21 16.15 -21.66 4.41
CA PRO A 21 15.78 -20.72 3.36
C PRO A 21 16.76 -19.55 3.35
N LEU A 22 17.43 -19.35 2.22
CA LEU A 22 18.30 -18.21 1.99
C LEU A 22 17.45 -16.94 1.92
N LYS A 23 17.50 -16.12 2.98
CA LYS A 23 16.74 -14.85 3.05
C LYS A 23 17.22 -13.81 2.04
N LYS A 24 18.43 -13.96 1.52
CA LYS A 24 19.04 -13.05 0.55
C LYS A 24 19.70 -13.88 -0.55
N PRO A 25 19.48 -13.57 -1.84
CA PRO A 25 19.95 -14.38 -2.96
C PRO A 25 21.48 -14.47 -3.05
N TRP A 26 22.21 -13.51 -2.47
CA TRP A 26 23.67 -13.48 -2.48
C TRP A 26 24.34 -14.23 -1.32
N VAL A 27 23.59 -14.82 -0.39
CA VAL A 27 24.18 -15.60 0.71
C VAL A 27 24.44 -17.02 0.23
N THR A 28 25.71 -17.43 0.17
CA THR A 28 26.12 -18.77 -0.27
C THR A 28 26.05 -19.79 0.89
N ALA A 29 25.95 -21.08 0.55
CA ALA A 29 25.97 -22.18 1.52
C ALA A 29 27.28 -22.17 2.35
N ASP A 30 28.42 -21.97 1.71
CA ASP A 30 29.74 -21.89 2.37
C ASP A 30 29.79 -20.81 3.46
N LEU A 31 29.12 -19.67 3.26
CA LEU A 31 29.03 -18.60 4.27
C LEU A 31 28.18 -19.02 5.47
N LEU A 32 27.14 -19.83 5.26
CA LEU A 32 26.35 -20.40 6.34
C LEU A 32 27.15 -21.43 7.13
N ASP A 33 27.92 -22.27 6.43
CA ASP A 33 28.78 -23.27 7.07
C ASP A 33 29.88 -22.60 7.90
N LEU A 34 30.48 -21.52 7.40
CA LEU A 34 31.40 -20.69 8.18
C LEU A 34 30.71 -20.06 9.41
N CYS A 35 29.45 -19.64 9.29
CA CYS A 35 28.67 -19.11 10.42
C CYS A 35 28.41 -20.17 11.49
N ASP A 36 28.18 -21.42 11.10
CA ASP A 36 28.00 -22.55 12.00
C ASP A 36 29.31 -22.93 12.69
N LYS A 37 30.40 -23.04 11.92
CA LYS A 37 31.74 -23.27 12.45
C LYS A 37 32.13 -22.21 13.48
N ARG A 38 31.84 -20.93 13.19
CA ARG A 38 32.03 -19.83 14.16
C ARG A 38 31.19 -20.02 15.43
N ARG A 39 29.99 -20.59 15.34
CA ARG A 39 29.10 -20.84 16.50
C ARG A 39 29.67 -21.91 17.43
N GLU A 40 30.31 -22.93 16.87
CA GLU A 40 30.97 -24.03 17.61
C GLU A 40 32.27 -23.58 18.29
N LEU A 41 32.97 -22.61 17.68
CA LEU A 41 34.21 -22.03 18.19
C LEU A 41 34.01 -21.05 19.37
N LYS A 42 32.80 -20.96 19.94
CA LYS A 42 32.48 -20.10 21.08
C LYS A 42 33.01 -20.72 22.39
N LYS A 43 34.32 -20.94 22.46
CA LYS A 43 35.06 -21.46 23.63
C LYS A 43 35.77 -20.30 24.36
N LYS A 44 36.04 -20.46 25.67
CA LYS A 44 36.64 -19.42 26.55
C LYS A 44 38.17 -19.43 26.58
N ASP A 45 38.81 -20.31 25.83
CA ASP A 45 40.27 -20.44 25.72
C ASP A 45 40.87 -19.40 24.78
N ALA A 46 42.14 -19.06 25.00
CA ALA A 46 42.85 -18.04 24.20
C ALA A 46 42.94 -18.43 22.71
N GLU A 47 43.01 -19.73 22.41
CA GLU A 47 43.05 -20.25 21.05
C GLU A 47 41.67 -20.22 20.38
N GLY A 48 40.61 -20.61 21.08
CA GLY A 48 39.23 -20.44 20.62
C GLY A 48 38.88 -18.98 20.30
N VAL A 49 39.36 -18.01 21.08
CA VAL A 49 39.17 -16.57 20.78
C VAL A 49 39.87 -16.18 19.47
N ARG A 50 41.08 -16.67 19.20
CA ARG A 50 41.79 -16.42 17.94
C ARG A 50 41.05 -17.01 16.74
N GLN A 51 40.65 -18.28 16.85
CA GLN A 51 39.91 -18.98 15.78
C GLN A 51 38.54 -18.35 15.50
N TYR A 52 37.84 -17.91 16.55
CA TYR A 52 36.58 -17.17 16.41
C TYR A 52 36.77 -15.85 15.67
N ARG A 53 37.81 -15.08 16.00
CA ARG A 53 38.12 -13.81 15.31
C ARG A 53 38.46 -14.04 13.84
N ALA A 54 39.27 -15.05 13.53
CA ALA A 54 39.62 -15.43 12.17
C ALA A 54 38.38 -15.81 11.35
N ALA A 55 37.53 -16.71 11.87
CA ALA A 55 36.27 -17.10 11.23
C ALA A 55 35.33 -15.90 11.01
N ASN A 56 35.25 -14.98 11.97
CA ASN A 56 34.42 -13.77 11.84
C ASN A 56 34.94 -12.82 10.75
N GLN A 57 36.27 -12.69 10.61
CA GLN A 57 36.87 -11.91 9.52
C GLN A 57 36.62 -12.56 8.16
N GLU A 58 36.75 -13.89 8.08
CA GLU A 58 36.49 -14.66 6.86
C GLU A 58 35.03 -14.53 6.42
N ILE A 59 34.08 -14.65 7.34
CA ILE A 59 32.64 -14.42 7.07
C ILE A 59 32.41 -13.00 6.56
N LYS A 60 33.00 -11.98 7.20
CA LYS A 60 32.84 -10.58 6.75
C LYS A 60 33.36 -10.38 5.33
N LYS A 61 34.57 -10.88 5.05
CA LYS A 61 35.18 -10.81 3.70
C LYS A 61 34.33 -11.56 2.67
N GLY A 62 33.89 -12.76 2.99
CA GLY A 62 33.07 -13.57 2.10
C GLY A 62 31.69 -12.95 1.86
N MET A 63 31.03 -12.40 2.88
CA MET A 63 29.77 -11.67 2.73
C MET A 63 29.93 -10.44 1.83
N GLN A 64 31.00 -9.67 2.01
CA GLN A 64 31.29 -8.52 1.17
C GLN A 64 31.53 -8.93 -0.29
N LYS A 65 32.35 -9.97 -0.50
CA LYS A 65 32.62 -10.52 -1.83
C LYS A 65 31.34 -11.02 -2.50
N ALA A 66 30.53 -11.80 -1.80
CA ALA A 66 29.28 -12.33 -2.33
C ALA A 66 28.29 -11.21 -2.70
N LYS A 67 28.22 -10.15 -1.89
CA LYS A 67 27.41 -8.96 -2.19
C LYS A 67 27.91 -8.24 -3.45
N ILE A 68 29.22 -8.06 -3.60
CA ILE A 68 29.83 -7.42 -4.79
C ILE A 68 29.52 -8.26 -6.04
N ASN A 69 29.79 -9.56 -6.01
CA ASN A 69 29.54 -10.46 -7.13
C ASN A 69 28.07 -10.44 -7.57
N CYS A 70 27.13 -10.42 -6.62
CA CYS A 70 25.72 -10.33 -6.93
C CYS A 70 25.35 -9.02 -7.65
N ILE A 71 25.94 -7.89 -7.23
CA ILE A 71 25.71 -6.60 -7.90
C ILE A 71 26.34 -6.62 -9.30
N GLU A 72 27.53 -7.19 -9.45
CA GLU A 72 28.21 -7.33 -10.75
C GLU A 72 27.40 -8.18 -11.72
N GLU A 73 26.84 -9.30 -11.27
CA GLU A 73 25.95 -10.16 -12.06
C GLU A 73 24.69 -9.40 -12.51
N GLN A 74 24.04 -8.67 -11.60
CA GLN A 74 22.90 -7.82 -11.94
C GLN A 74 23.26 -6.72 -12.96
N CYS A 75 24.45 -6.12 -12.84
CA CYS A 75 24.93 -5.13 -13.81
C CYS A 75 25.20 -5.78 -15.18
N GLN A 76 25.69 -7.01 -15.20
CA GLN A 76 25.93 -7.76 -16.42
C GLN A 76 24.61 -8.12 -17.12
N ASP A 77 23.61 -8.56 -16.38
CA ASP A 77 22.26 -8.81 -16.89
C ASP A 77 21.62 -7.56 -17.51
N ILE A 78 21.81 -6.39 -16.90
CA ILE A 78 21.37 -5.11 -17.44
C ILE A 78 22.06 -4.85 -18.78
N LYS A 79 23.40 -4.98 -18.83
CA LYS A 79 24.19 -4.77 -20.06
C LYS A 79 23.72 -5.71 -21.18
N ASP A 80 23.51 -6.98 -20.89
CA ASP A 80 23.11 -7.95 -21.90
C ASP A 80 21.64 -7.78 -22.35
N SER A 81 20.77 -7.33 -21.45
CA SER A 81 19.41 -6.90 -21.79
C SER A 81 19.39 -5.67 -22.70
N MET A 82 20.27 -4.70 -22.45
CA MET A 82 20.45 -3.52 -23.30
C MET A 82 20.96 -3.90 -24.69
N LYS A 83 21.97 -4.77 -24.80
CA LYS A 83 22.46 -5.28 -26.10
C LYS A 83 21.37 -5.97 -26.92
N LYS A 84 20.45 -6.67 -26.25
CA LYS A 84 19.30 -7.36 -26.87
C LYS A 84 18.10 -6.44 -27.16
N ASN A 85 18.25 -5.11 -26.96
CA ASN A 85 17.22 -4.10 -27.11
C ASN A 85 15.91 -4.40 -26.33
N ASN A 86 16.01 -5.10 -25.19
CA ASN A 86 14.86 -5.42 -24.35
C ASN A 86 14.64 -4.33 -23.29
N SER A 87 14.11 -3.19 -23.73
CA SER A 87 13.89 -2.00 -22.89
C SER A 87 13.06 -2.29 -21.63
N LYS A 88 12.04 -3.15 -21.74
CA LYS A 88 11.19 -3.57 -20.61
C LYS A 88 11.99 -4.31 -19.54
N LYS A 89 12.78 -5.31 -19.91
CA LYS A 89 13.61 -6.08 -18.98
C LYS A 89 14.70 -5.20 -18.36
N THR A 90 15.33 -4.35 -19.16
CA THR A 90 16.33 -3.39 -18.69
C THR A 90 15.76 -2.45 -17.64
N TYR A 91 14.59 -1.85 -17.90
CA TYR A 91 13.91 -0.98 -16.94
C TYR A 91 13.59 -1.71 -15.63
N GLN A 92 13.08 -2.94 -15.72
CA GLN A 92 12.76 -3.73 -14.53
C GLN A 92 14.01 -4.03 -13.68
N LEU A 93 15.12 -4.46 -14.31
CA LEU A 93 16.37 -4.74 -13.60
C LEU A 93 16.97 -3.49 -12.95
N VAL A 94 16.97 -2.35 -13.67
CA VAL A 94 17.42 -1.06 -13.11
C VAL A 94 16.53 -0.65 -11.94
N LYS A 95 15.21 -0.82 -12.05
CA LYS A 95 14.27 -0.56 -10.98
C LYS A 95 14.53 -1.46 -9.77
N ASP A 96 14.77 -2.75 -9.97
CA ASP A 96 15.03 -3.68 -8.86
C ASP A 96 16.35 -3.36 -8.13
N LEU A 97 17.37 -2.86 -8.85
CA LEU A 97 18.65 -2.43 -8.28
C LEU A 97 18.56 -1.09 -7.53
N THR A 98 17.79 -0.14 -8.06
CA THR A 98 17.71 1.25 -7.56
C THR A 98 16.55 1.49 -6.60
N SER A 99 15.51 0.65 -6.64
CA SER A 99 14.36 0.75 -5.74
C SER A 99 14.80 0.35 -4.35
N THR A 100 15.12 1.36 -3.55
CA THR A 100 14.98 1.26 -2.11
C THR A 100 13.52 0.93 -1.83
N LYS A 101 13.27 -0.18 -1.11
CA LYS A 101 11.94 -0.48 -0.58
C LYS A 101 11.61 0.65 0.39
N GLN A 102 10.97 1.70 -0.12
CA GLN A 102 10.35 2.69 0.74
C GLN A 102 9.35 1.92 1.59
N GLY A 103 9.51 1.98 2.92
CA GLY A 103 8.44 1.58 3.80
C GLY A 103 7.18 2.31 3.34
N ARG A 104 6.03 1.64 3.34
CA ARG A 104 4.76 2.34 3.10
C ARG A 104 4.67 3.47 4.13
N THR A 105 4.85 4.71 3.70
CA THR A 105 4.59 5.88 4.52
C THR A 105 3.07 6.04 4.57
N THR A 106 2.42 5.31 5.47
CA THR A 106 1.01 5.52 5.82
C THR A 106 0.88 6.71 6.77
N THR A 107 1.49 7.83 6.42
CA THR A 107 1.50 9.02 7.27
C THR A 107 1.09 10.21 6.44
N ILE A 108 0.00 10.85 6.85
CA ILE A 108 -0.48 12.10 6.24
C ILE A 108 -0.44 13.21 7.29
N GLN A 109 -0.34 14.46 6.88
CA GLN A 109 -0.38 15.60 7.81
C GLN A 109 -1.82 16.10 7.97
N ASP A 110 -2.19 16.45 9.20
CA ASP A 110 -3.39 17.24 9.46
C ASP A 110 -3.22 18.70 9.00
N LYS A 111 -4.21 19.55 9.26
CA LYS A 111 -4.17 20.96 8.85
C LYS A 111 -3.14 21.78 9.63
N ASP A 112 -2.80 21.35 10.84
CA ASP A 112 -1.85 21.99 11.73
C ASP A 112 -0.41 21.44 11.53
N GLY A 113 -0.23 20.57 10.51
CA GLY A 113 1.07 19.98 10.15
C GLY A 113 1.46 18.76 10.99
N LYS A 114 0.55 18.22 11.82
CA LYS A 114 0.82 17.03 12.63
C LYS A 114 0.69 15.75 11.81
N CYS A 115 1.67 14.87 11.91
CA CYS A 115 1.65 13.57 11.27
C CYS A 115 0.60 12.62 11.90
N LEU A 116 -0.35 12.16 11.10
CA LEU A 116 -1.36 11.15 11.41
C LEU A 116 -0.89 9.79 10.91
N THR A 117 -0.85 8.79 11.79
CA THR A 117 -0.42 7.41 11.49
C THR A 117 -1.53 6.38 11.67
N GLU A 118 -2.58 6.72 12.41
CA GLU A 118 -3.73 5.84 12.67
C GLU A 118 -4.71 5.85 11.49
N GLU A 119 -5.21 4.67 11.11
CA GLU A 119 -6.05 4.51 9.91
C GLU A 119 -7.34 5.34 9.98
N GLN A 120 -7.98 5.40 11.14
CA GLN A 120 -9.21 6.19 11.33
C GLN A 120 -8.97 7.70 11.15
N ASP A 121 -7.87 8.21 11.71
CA ASP A 121 -7.51 9.62 11.61
C ASP A 121 -7.11 9.98 10.18
N ILE A 122 -6.40 9.06 9.49
CA ILE A 122 -6.06 9.20 8.07
C ILE A 122 -7.33 9.33 7.23
N LEU A 123 -8.31 8.44 7.42
CA LEU A 123 -9.58 8.47 6.68
C LEU A 123 -10.39 9.74 6.96
N LYS A 124 -10.45 10.17 8.22
CA LYS A 124 -11.12 11.40 8.60
C LYS A 124 -10.49 12.61 7.92
N ARG A 125 -9.17 12.74 7.98
CA ARG A 125 -8.44 13.85 7.35
C ARG A 125 -8.57 13.84 5.82
N TRP A 126 -8.64 12.66 5.19
CA TRP A 126 -8.97 12.52 3.77
C TRP A 126 -10.38 13.02 3.44
N SER A 127 -11.38 12.64 4.25
CA SER A 127 -12.76 13.10 4.08
C SER A 127 -12.88 14.61 4.22
N GLU A 128 -12.20 15.19 5.20
CA GLU A 128 -12.14 16.65 5.41
C GLU A 128 -11.51 17.35 4.20
N TYR A 129 -10.35 16.86 3.73
CA TYR A 129 -9.67 17.43 2.57
C TYR A 129 -10.54 17.44 1.31
N CYS A 130 -11.16 16.30 0.98
CA CYS A 130 -12.02 16.19 -0.20
C CYS A 130 -13.27 17.07 -0.07
N SER A 131 -13.85 17.14 1.13
CA SER A 131 -15.01 17.99 1.38
C SER A 131 -14.67 19.46 1.18
N GLU A 132 -13.51 19.92 1.63
CA GLU A 132 -13.07 21.30 1.40
C GLU A 132 -12.78 21.58 -0.07
N LEU A 133 -12.09 20.67 -0.75
CA LEU A 133 -11.73 20.83 -2.16
C LEU A 133 -12.96 20.95 -3.06
N TYR A 134 -13.98 20.11 -2.85
CA TYR A 134 -15.15 20.04 -3.73
C TYR A 134 -16.35 20.86 -3.27
N ASN A 135 -16.47 21.17 -1.97
CA ASN A 135 -17.50 22.08 -1.48
C ASN A 135 -17.01 23.53 -1.39
N TYR A 136 -15.78 23.81 -1.82
CA TYR A 136 -15.36 25.17 -2.10
C TYR A 136 -16.27 25.74 -3.19
N ARG A 137 -17.28 26.49 -2.78
CA ARG A 137 -17.98 27.40 -3.68
C ARG A 137 -16.95 28.41 -4.10
N ALA A 138 -16.40 28.23 -5.29
CA ALA A 138 -15.79 29.35 -5.98
C ALA A 138 -16.88 30.42 -6.04
N THR A 139 -16.75 31.48 -5.24
CA THR A 139 -17.20 32.80 -5.65
C THR A 139 -16.34 33.17 -6.85
N GLY A 140 -16.55 32.47 -7.95
CA GLY A 140 -15.96 32.78 -9.23
C GLY A 140 -16.46 34.15 -9.60
N ASP A 141 -15.55 34.98 -10.09
CA ASP A 141 -15.90 36.26 -10.67
C ASP A 141 -17.04 36.04 -11.69
N PRO A 142 -18.21 36.69 -11.55
CA PRO A 142 -19.31 36.52 -12.48
C PRO A 142 -18.91 36.83 -13.93
N GLU A 143 -17.83 37.58 -14.18
CA GLU A 143 -17.26 37.74 -15.52
C GLU A 143 -16.62 36.47 -16.08
N VAL A 144 -15.97 35.64 -15.24
CA VAL A 144 -15.32 34.39 -15.66
C VAL A 144 -16.32 33.26 -15.88
N LEU A 145 -17.43 33.29 -15.14
CA LEU A 145 -18.55 32.35 -15.30
C LEU A 145 -19.49 32.73 -16.46
N ASN A 146 -19.37 33.95 -16.98
CA ASN A 146 -20.09 34.38 -18.17
C ASN A 146 -19.35 33.91 -19.43
N VAL A 147 -19.33 32.59 -19.64
CA VAL A 147 -18.97 32.02 -20.92
C VAL A 147 -20.12 32.37 -21.88
N PRO A 148 -19.88 33.13 -22.96
CA PRO A 148 -20.91 33.35 -23.97
C PRO A 148 -21.45 31.99 -24.40
N PRO A 149 -22.78 31.80 -24.53
CA PRO A 149 -23.32 30.55 -25.01
C PRO A 149 -22.59 30.20 -26.31
N ALA A 150 -22.03 28.99 -26.36
CA ALA A 150 -21.25 28.53 -27.50
C ALA A 150 -22.04 28.84 -28.77
N THR A 151 -21.44 29.59 -29.68
CA THR A 151 -22.03 29.97 -30.96
C THR A 151 -22.51 28.72 -31.67
N ASP A 152 -23.83 28.53 -31.70
CA ASP A 152 -24.66 27.80 -32.66
C ASP A 152 -24.25 26.37 -33.12
N ASN A 153 -23.41 25.67 -32.35
CA ASN A 153 -23.13 24.25 -32.59
C ASN A 153 -24.04 23.30 -31.78
N ALA A 154 -24.93 23.83 -30.94
CA ALA A 154 -25.71 23.04 -29.99
C ALA A 154 -26.84 22.20 -30.62
N ASN A 155 -27.12 22.33 -31.92
CA ASN A 155 -28.35 21.80 -32.51
C ASN A 155 -28.17 20.65 -33.52
N TYR A 156 -26.96 20.12 -33.68
CA TYR A 156 -26.73 19.01 -34.61
C TYR A 156 -26.44 17.70 -33.88
N PRO A 157 -27.07 16.58 -34.27
CA PRO A 157 -26.73 15.27 -33.75
C PRO A 157 -25.27 14.92 -34.10
N ILE A 158 -24.63 14.16 -33.21
CA ILE A 158 -23.26 13.68 -33.42
C ILE A 158 -23.21 12.88 -34.72
N ARG A 159 -22.27 13.23 -35.60
CA ARG A 159 -22.17 12.66 -36.94
C ARG A 159 -21.34 11.39 -36.93
N ARG A 160 -21.60 10.49 -37.89
CA ARG A 160 -20.82 9.26 -38.06
C ARG A 160 -19.34 9.56 -38.29
N GLU A 161 -19.03 10.56 -39.11
CA GLU A 161 -17.65 10.89 -39.46
C GLU A 161 -16.81 11.32 -38.23
N GLU A 162 -17.44 11.99 -37.26
CA GLU A 162 -16.81 12.41 -36.01
C GLU A 162 -16.46 11.21 -35.14
N VAL A 163 -17.39 10.25 -35.03
CA VAL A 163 -17.18 9.00 -34.28
C VAL A 163 -16.07 8.17 -34.92
N GLU A 164 -16.05 8.06 -36.25
CA GLU A 164 -14.99 7.35 -36.96
C GLU A 164 -13.62 8.00 -36.75
N ALA A 165 -13.52 9.32 -36.85
CA ALA A 165 -12.28 10.05 -36.63
C ALA A 165 -11.79 9.86 -35.18
N ALA A 166 -12.71 9.94 -34.22
CA ALA A 166 -12.41 9.73 -32.81
C ALA A 166 -11.88 8.32 -32.54
N VAL A 167 -12.55 7.27 -33.04
CA VAL A 167 -12.12 5.87 -32.89
C VAL A 167 -10.75 5.64 -33.55
N LYS A 168 -10.53 6.19 -34.76
CA LYS A 168 -9.22 6.12 -35.44
C LYS A 168 -8.12 6.83 -34.66
N SER A 169 -8.43 7.91 -33.95
CA SER A 169 -7.47 8.69 -33.16
C SER A 169 -7.06 8.03 -31.83
N LEU A 170 -7.74 6.96 -31.40
CA LEU A 170 -7.44 6.29 -30.13
C LEU A 170 -6.01 5.74 -30.10
N LYS A 171 -5.31 6.01 -28.99
CA LYS A 171 -3.94 5.53 -28.76
C LYS A 171 -3.96 4.06 -28.31
N LYS A 172 -3.21 3.23 -29.02
CA LYS A 172 -2.97 1.82 -28.67
C LYS A 172 -1.99 1.68 -27.50
N GLY A 173 -2.03 0.55 -26.81
CA GLY A 173 -1.13 0.17 -25.71
C GLY A 173 -1.39 0.92 -24.40
N LYS A 174 -2.61 1.42 -24.21
CA LYS A 174 -3.03 2.06 -22.95
C LYS A 174 -3.63 1.03 -21.99
N SER A 175 -3.54 1.32 -20.69
CA SER A 175 -4.20 0.52 -19.67
C SER A 175 -5.71 0.53 -19.89
N VAL A 176 -6.33 -0.62 -19.68
CA VAL A 176 -7.77 -0.80 -19.85
C VAL A 176 -8.52 -0.12 -18.68
N GLY A 177 -9.68 0.46 -18.98
CA GLY A 177 -10.57 1.05 -17.97
C GLY A 177 -11.28 0.01 -17.10
N ALA A 178 -12.15 0.47 -16.20
CA ALA A 178 -12.96 -0.40 -15.34
C ALA A 178 -13.96 -1.28 -16.12
N ASP A 179 -14.26 -0.88 -17.36
CA ASP A 179 -15.09 -1.63 -18.31
C ASP A 179 -14.37 -2.84 -18.94
N ASN A 180 -13.06 -2.99 -18.72
CA ASN A 180 -12.22 -4.00 -19.35
C ASN A 180 -12.25 -3.97 -20.90
N VAL A 181 -12.52 -2.80 -21.52
CA VAL A 181 -12.53 -2.63 -22.98
C VAL A 181 -11.26 -1.90 -23.47
N PRO A 182 -10.33 -2.59 -24.17
CA PRO A 182 -9.13 -1.94 -24.71
C PRO A 182 -9.44 -1.14 -25.98
N ALA A 183 -8.65 -0.08 -26.23
CA ALA A 183 -8.80 0.79 -27.40
C ALA A 183 -8.68 0.02 -28.74
N GLU A 184 -7.85 -1.01 -28.76
CA GLU A 184 -7.65 -1.90 -29.91
C GLU A 184 -8.93 -2.65 -30.28
N LEU A 185 -9.73 -3.05 -29.29
CA LEU A 185 -10.99 -3.75 -29.52
C LEU A 185 -12.02 -2.81 -30.14
N VAL A 186 -12.07 -1.56 -29.66
CA VAL A 186 -12.92 -0.51 -30.24
C VAL A 186 -12.52 -0.21 -31.68
N GLN A 187 -11.22 -0.13 -31.96
CA GLN A 187 -10.70 0.08 -33.32
C GLN A 187 -10.92 -1.12 -34.25
N ALA A 188 -10.85 -2.34 -33.74
CA ALA A 188 -11.05 -3.56 -34.52
C ALA A 188 -12.54 -3.87 -34.79
N GLY A 189 -13.45 -3.27 -34.03
CA GLY A 189 -14.89 -3.53 -34.11
C GLY A 189 -15.58 -3.02 -35.38
N GLY A 190 -14.89 -2.26 -36.23
CA GLY A 190 -15.37 -1.85 -37.55
C GLY A 190 -16.72 -1.13 -37.52
N GLU A 191 -17.51 -1.28 -38.58
CA GLU A 191 -18.79 -0.57 -38.75
C GLU A 191 -19.80 -0.88 -37.64
N ALA A 192 -19.82 -2.12 -37.13
CA ALA A 192 -20.73 -2.51 -36.06
C ALA A 192 -20.46 -1.71 -34.78
N MET A 193 -19.19 -1.50 -34.44
CA MET A 193 -18.78 -0.69 -33.28
C MET A 193 -19.12 0.78 -33.50
N ILE A 194 -18.84 1.33 -34.68
CA ILE A 194 -19.16 2.73 -35.02
C ILE A 194 -20.68 2.98 -34.92
N SER A 195 -21.50 2.10 -35.47
CA SER A 195 -22.96 2.20 -35.42
C SER A 195 -23.50 2.11 -33.98
N ALA A 196 -22.93 1.23 -33.14
CA ALA A 196 -23.31 1.12 -31.74
C ALA A 196 -22.96 2.40 -30.95
N LEU A 197 -21.73 2.91 -31.12
CA LEU A 197 -21.27 4.13 -30.47
C LEU A 197 -22.10 5.35 -30.90
N LEU A 198 -22.36 5.50 -32.20
CA LEU A 198 -23.19 6.57 -32.74
C LEU A 198 -24.60 6.58 -32.13
N THR A 199 -25.19 5.39 -31.96
CA THR A 199 -26.51 5.24 -31.34
C THR A 199 -26.48 5.65 -29.87
N ILE A 200 -25.47 5.22 -29.12
CA ILE A 200 -25.34 5.56 -27.69
C ILE A 200 -25.10 7.05 -27.51
N TYR A 201 -24.17 7.64 -28.27
CA TYR A 201 -23.84 9.06 -28.15
C TYR A 201 -25.02 9.97 -28.49
N ASN A 202 -25.76 9.68 -29.56
CA ASN A 202 -26.95 10.47 -29.90
C ASN A 202 -28.09 10.29 -28.88
N LYS A 203 -28.24 9.11 -28.26
CA LYS A 203 -29.19 8.92 -27.15
C LYS A 203 -28.82 9.74 -25.92
N ILE A 204 -27.54 9.72 -25.53
CA ILE A 204 -27.03 10.54 -24.41
C ILE A 204 -27.23 12.02 -24.72
N TRP A 205 -26.93 12.45 -25.94
CA TRP A 205 -27.13 13.82 -26.40
C TRP A 205 -28.59 14.25 -26.26
N GLN A 206 -29.53 13.45 -26.74
CA GLN A 206 -30.98 13.73 -26.62
C GLN A 206 -31.47 13.79 -25.18
N ILE A 207 -31.00 12.88 -24.30
CA ILE A 207 -31.36 12.89 -22.88
C ILE A 207 -30.83 14.15 -22.20
N ALA A 208 -29.58 14.54 -22.47
CA ALA A 208 -28.98 15.73 -21.89
C ALA A 208 -29.67 17.03 -22.35
N HIS A 209 -30.18 17.09 -23.58
CA HIS A 209 -30.93 18.24 -24.09
C HIS A 209 -32.39 18.28 -23.61
N ALA A 210 -32.97 17.14 -23.24
CA ALA A 210 -34.33 17.05 -22.69
C ALA A 210 -34.40 17.43 -21.20
N VAL A 211 -33.27 17.58 -20.53
CA VAL A 211 -33.17 17.97 -19.11
C VAL A 211 -32.55 19.36 -19.02
N ASP A 212 -33.34 20.38 -19.34
CA ASP A 212 -33.37 21.69 -18.64
C ASP A 212 -34.60 22.49 -19.12
N PRO A 213 -35.44 22.96 -18.18
CA PRO A 213 -35.09 24.14 -17.40
C PRO A 213 -35.00 23.84 -15.90
N ILE A 214 -33.92 24.32 -15.28
CA ILE A 214 -33.70 24.37 -13.84
C ILE A 214 -34.85 25.16 -13.18
N SER A 215 -35.90 24.47 -12.75
CA SER A 215 -36.70 24.90 -11.62
C SER A 215 -35.92 24.52 -10.36
N HIS A 216 -35.43 25.54 -9.65
CA HIS A 216 -34.91 25.41 -8.30
C HIS A 216 -35.99 24.87 -7.36
N HIS A 217 -36.15 23.54 -7.31
CA HIS A 217 -36.76 22.90 -6.16
C HIS A 217 -36.23 21.48 -6.01
N HIS A 218 -35.21 21.32 -5.16
CA HIS A 218 -34.93 20.02 -4.60
C HIS A 218 -35.99 19.76 -3.51
N PRO A 219 -36.82 18.71 -3.60
CA PRO A 219 -37.65 18.32 -2.47
C PRO A 219 -36.73 17.81 -1.34
N PRO A 220 -37.07 18.04 -0.06
CA PRO A 220 -36.25 17.56 1.03
C PRO A 220 -36.23 16.03 1.00
N LYS A 221 -35.01 15.46 0.98
CA LYS A 221 -34.84 14.03 1.21
C LYS A 221 -35.20 13.73 2.67
N GLU A 222 -36.46 13.38 2.92
CA GLU A 222 -36.81 12.61 4.10
C GLU A 222 -36.04 11.29 4.05
N ARG A 223 -35.00 11.17 4.88
CA ARG A 223 -34.45 9.87 5.24
C ARG A 223 -35.34 9.30 6.34
N GLN A 224 -36.06 8.24 6.01
CA GLN A 224 -36.70 7.39 7.00
C GLN A 224 -35.64 6.87 7.99
N PRO A 225 -35.93 6.84 9.31
CA PRO A 225 -35.03 6.25 10.27
C PRO A 225 -35.17 4.72 10.21
N THR A 226 -34.30 4.05 9.45
CA THR A 226 -34.07 2.62 9.66
C THR A 226 -33.25 2.45 10.92
N ALA A 227 -33.96 2.22 12.02
CA ALA A 227 -33.42 1.62 13.23
C ALA A 227 -32.78 0.26 12.88
N MET A 228 -31.57 0.04 13.37
CA MET A 228 -30.97 -1.28 13.56
C MET A 228 -30.51 -1.36 15.02
N PRO A 229 -30.57 -2.55 15.62
CA PRO A 229 -31.06 -2.74 16.98
C PRO A 229 -30.04 -2.39 18.06
N GLU A 230 -30.55 -1.92 19.21
CA GLU A 230 -29.80 -1.90 20.46
C GLU A 230 -29.23 -3.30 20.74
N LEU A 231 -27.92 -3.45 20.60
CA LEU A 231 -27.18 -4.44 21.36
C LEU A 231 -26.88 -3.81 22.72
N SER A 232 -27.80 -4.06 23.65
CA SER A 232 -27.60 -3.92 25.09
C SER A 232 -26.32 -4.65 25.51
N TYR A 233 -25.25 -3.90 25.71
CA TYR A 233 -24.15 -4.31 26.57
C TYR A 233 -24.32 -3.58 27.89
N HIS A 234 -24.87 -4.31 28.85
CA HIS A 234 -24.79 -4.00 30.28
C HIS A 234 -23.35 -3.63 30.67
N GLN A 235 -23.12 -2.37 31.01
CA GLN A 235 -22.08 -2.01 31.96
C GLN A 235 -22.69 -2.06 33.36
N PRO A 236 -22.19 -2.91 34.29
CA PRO A 236 -22.58 -2.80 35.67
C PRO A 236 -21.98 -1.53 36.27
N HIS A 237 -22.86 -0.60 36.63
CA HIS A 237 -22.56 0.54 37.47
C HIS A 237 -22.01 0.05 38.81
N HIS A 238 -20.78 0.46 39.11
CA HIS A 238 -20.22 0.39 40.44
C HIS A 238 -20.63 1.67 41.17
N THR A 239 -21.44 1.54 42.21
CA THR A 239 -21.51 2.53 43.29
C THR A 239 -21.38 1.82 44.65
N PRO A 240 -20.85 2.52 45.66
CA PRO A 240 -20.31 1.92 46.87
C PRO A 240 -21.32 1.95 48.03
N GLU A 241 -21.19 1.03 49.00
CA GLU A 241 -21.09 1.35 50.44
C GLU A 241 -21.01 0.10 51.33
N GLN A 242 -19.96 0.10 52.16
CA GLN A 242 -19.87 -0.23 53.60
C GLN A 242 -20.07 -1.64 54.20
N SER A 243 -19.20 -1.87 55.19
CA SER A 243 -19.13 -2.85 56.31
C SER A 243 -18.45 -4.19 55.99
N TYR A 244 -17.44 -4.65 56.73
CA TYR A 244 -17.26 -4.63 58.17
C TYR A 244 -15.80 -4.41 58.61
N ALA A 245 -15.68 -3.87 59.83
CA ALA A 245 -14.48 -3.80 60.65
C ALA A 245 -13.94 -5.19 61.03
N GLU A 246 -12.62 -5.32 61.18
CA GLU A 246 -11.95 -5.51 62.47
C GLU A 246 -10.52 -6.07 62.30
N ASN A 247 -9.60 -5.41 62.99
CA ASN A 247 -8.40 -5.95 63.64
C ASN A 247 -7.38 -6.72 62.79
N LEU A 248 -6.18 -6.13 62.64
CA LEU A 248 -4.92 -6.79 63.01
C LEU A 248 -3.76 -5.78 63.03
N ALA A 249 -3.39 -5.41 64.27
CA ALA A 249 -2.04 -5.19 64.80
C ALA A 249 -0.94 -4.59 63.90
N GLU A 250 -0.55 -3.37 64.25
CA GLU A 250 0.85 -2.90 64.25
C GLU A 250 1.71 -3.77 65.22
N PRO A 251 3.03 -3.95 64.99
CA PRO A 251 3.96 -2.89 65.42
C PRO A 251 5.27 -2.72 64.62
N THR A 252 5.58 -1.44 64.38
CA THR A 252 6.84 -0.72 64.69
C THR A 252 8.18 -1.00 63.98
N LYS A 253 8.83 0.15 63.70
CA LYS A 253 10.28 0.48 63.65
C LYS A 253 11.01 0.22 62.33
N ALA A 254 11.40 1.27 61.61
CA ALA A 254 12.61 2.11 61.79
C ALA A 254 13.63 1.69 60.71
N ALA A 255 14.52 2.50 60.13
CA ALA A 255 14.80 3.92 60.02
C ALA A 255 15.88 4.01 58.92
N SER A 256 16.18 5.23 58.46
CA SER A 256 17.40 5.59 57.69
C SER A 256 17.40 5.19 56.21
N GLY A 257 17.68 6.06 55.24
CA GLY A 257 18.24 7.40 55.29
C GLY A 257 19.17 7.60 54.09
N LYS A 258 19.02 8.76 53.45
CA LYS A 258 20.01 9.55 52.69
C LYS A 258 20.44 9.14 51.27
N ASP A 259 20.22 10.16 50.42
CA ASP A 259 21.15 10.82 49.49
C ASP A 259 21.90 9.93 48.50
N HIS A 260 21.75 10.20 47.20
CA HIS A 260 22.88 10.28 46.28
C HIS A 260 22.63 11.37 45.23
N ARG A 261 23.60 12.27 45.18
CA ARG A 261 23.93 13.21 44.11
C ARG A 261 24.42 12.45 42.88
#